data_AF-A0A3A5YW74-F1
#
_entry.id   AF-A0A3A5YW74-F1
#
_cell.length_a   1.000
_cell.length_b   1.000
_cell.length_c   1.000
_cell.angle_alpha   90.00
_cell.angle_beta   90.00
_cell.angle_gamma   90.00
#
_symmetry.space_group_name_H-M   'P 1'
#
loop_
_entity.id
_entity.type
_entity.pdbx_description
1 polymer ?
#
loop_
_entity_poly.entity_id
_entity_poly.type
_entity_poly.pdbx_seq_one_letter_code
_entity_poly.pdbx_strand_id
1 'polypeptide(L)'
;MKKVIDKSDSRGHSLYDWLDSHHTFSFDEYYNPRRMNFGALRVLNDDRVAPGKGFGTHPHKNMEIISIPLKGKLKHGDNHQNSRVITPGDIQTMSAGTGIYHSEMNGSDTEAVEFLQIWVMPEKLNTPPAYQDFDVRPLLRKNEMALIVSPDGDAPARLLQQTWFSIGEIEAGKKIDYHMHQSHSGAYIFVMEGEVKVDGTILSRRDGMGVYETGSFELETLKDSHILFIEVPM
;
A
#
# COMPACT_ATOMS: atom_id res chain seq x y z
N MET A 1 13.64 14.08 13.65
CA MET A 1 12.58 13.11 13.35
C MET A 1 11.22 13.71 13.71
N LYS A 2 10.39 13.95 12.70
CA LYS A 2 8.98 14.32 12.85
C LYS A 2 8.10 13.11 12.63
N LYS A 3 6.88 13.16 13.17
CA LYS A 3 5.89 12.09 13.05
C LYS A 3 4.47 12.60 12.82
N VAL A 4 3.70 11.86 12.04
CA VAL A 4 2.24 11.94 11.94
C VAL A 4 1.65 10.57 12.26
N ILE A 5 0.53 10.51 12.97
CA ILE A 5 -0.08 9.26 13.43
C ILE A 5 -1.52 9.22 12.96
N ASP A 6 -1.88 8.12 12.31
CA ASP A 6 -3.21 7.88 11.78
C ASP A 6 -3.78 6.59 12.36
N LYS A 7 -4.53 6.72 13.45
CA LYS A 7 -5.17 5.58 14.13
C LYS A 7 -6.24 4.96 13.26
N SER A 8 -6.35 3.63 13.32
CA SER A 8 -7.28 2.82 12.53
C SER A 8 -8.74 3.28 12.65
N ASP A 9 -9.16 3.64 13.87
CA ASP A 9 -10.50 4.15 14.22
C ASP A 9 -10.78 5.59 13.74
N SER A 10 -9.75 6.28 13.26
CA SER A 10 -9.86 7.66 12.75
C SER A 10 -9.84 7.74 11.22
N ARG A 11 -9.73 6.60 10.52
CA ARG A 11 -9.76 6.55 9.06
C ARG A 11 -11.15 6.91 8.53
N GLY A 12 -11.21 7.45 7.32
CA GLY A 12 -12.47 7.56 6.59
C GLY A 12 -13.06 6.17 6.39
N HIS A 13 -14.39 6.07 6.33
CA HIS A 13 -15.07 4.79 6.18
C HIS A 13 -16.20 4.92 5.17
N SER A 14 -16.13 4.11 4.11
CA SER A 14 -17.18 3.97 3.12
C SER A 14 -17.74 2.56 3.21
N LEU A 15 -19.02 2.44 3.57
CA LEU A 15 -19.70 1.16 3.74
C LEU A 15 -20.89 1.06 2.80
N TYR A 16 -20.80 0.11 1.87
CA TYR A 16 -21.84 -0.27 0.93
C TYR A 16 -22.17 -1.77 1.09
N ASP A 17 -23.27 -2.23 0.49
CA ASP A 17 -23.68 -3.65 0.53
C ASP A 17 -22.59 -4.63 0.05
N TRP A 18 -21.65 -4.15 -0.78
CA TRP A 18 -20.60 -4.96 -1.40
C TRP A 18 -19.18 -4.55 -1.02
N LEU A 19 -18.99 -3.39 -0.39
CA LEU A 19 -17.67 -2.78 -0.11
C LEU A 19 -17.63 -2.24 1.31
N ASP A 20 -16.60 -2.63 2.05
CA ASP A 20 -16.21 -2.04 3.32
C ASP A 20 -14.79 -1.49 3.15
N SER A 21 -14.66 -0.17 2.99
CA SER A 21 -13.41 0.50 2.63
C SER A 21 -13.00 1.51 3.69
N HIS A 22 -11.76 1.42 4.16
CA HIS A 22 -11.19 2.37 5.11
C HIS A 22 -10.09 3.21 4.46
N HIS A 23 -10.21 4.53 4.56
CA HIS A 23 -9.36 5.51 3.88
C HIS A 23 -8.41 6.20 4.86
N THR A 24 -7.11 5.95 4.73
CA THR A 24 -6.10 6.68 5.52
C THR A 24 -6.06 8.16 5.13
N PHE A 25 -6.06 8.45 3.83
CA PHE A 25 -6.06 9.80 3.26
C PHE A 25 -7.42 10.14 2.64
N SER A 26 -7.70 11.43 2.45
CA SER A 26 -8.92 11.94 1.81
C SER A 26 -9.13 11.30 0.45
N PHE A 27 -10.26 10.63 0.28
CA PHE A 27 -10.58 9.81 -0.88
C PHE A 27 -12.10 9.78 -1.07
N ASP A 28 -12.54 9.86 -2.32
CA ASP A 28 -13.96 9.94 -2.69
C ASP A 28 -14.72 11.01 -1.88
N GLU A 29 -15.82 10.66 -1.20
CA GLU A 29 -16.59 11.59 -0.37
C GLU A 29 -15.93 11.88 0.99
N TYR A 30 -14.96 11.07 1.43
CA TYR A 30 -14.23 11.32 2.67
C TYR A 30 -13.21 12.44 2.50
N TYR A 31 -13.39 13.52 3.25
CA TYR A 31 -12.51 14.68 3.25
C TYR A 31 -11.97 15.01 4.63
N ASN A 32 -10.65 15.02 4.75
CA ASN A 32 -9.91 15.52 5.89
C ASN A 32 -8.71 16.37 5.39
N PRO A 33 -8.75 17.71 5.58
CA PRO A 33 -7.71 18.60 5.04
C PRO A 33 -6.33 18.35 5.66
N ARG A 34 -6.24 17.63 6.79
CA ARG A 34 -4.98 17.25 7.43
C ARG A 34 -4.43 15.90 6.95
N ARG A 35 -5.20 15.15 6.16
CA ARG A 35 -4.82 13.84 5.62
C ARG A 35 -5.03 13.80 4.11
N MET A 36 -4.49 14.77 3.40
CA MET A 36 -4.59 14.78 1.93
C MET A 36 -3.62 13.78 1.27
N ASN A 37 -2.44 13.63 1.86
CA ASN A 37 -1.33 12.79 1.41
C ASN A 37 -0.23 12.77 2.49
N PHE A 38 0.74 11.88 2.36
CA PHE A 38 2.03 11.92 3.06
C PHE A 38 3.14 11.92 2.02
N GLY A 39 3.82 13.05 1.80
CA GLY A 39 4.76 13.18 0.67
C GLY A 39 4.08 12.82 -0.65
N ALA A 40 4.69 11.94 -1.45
CA ALA A 40 4.10 11.42 -2.69
C ALA A 40 2.99 10.37 -2.49
N LEU A 41 2.81 9.80 -1.28
CA LEU A 41 1.75 8.82 -0.98
C LEU A 41 0.39 9.51 -0.89
N ARG A 42 -0.48 9.26 -1.87
CA ARG A 42 -1.76 9.96 -2.05
C ARG A 42 -2.95 9.17 -1.52
N VAL A 43 -2.96 7.85 -1.68
CA VAL A 43 -4.06 6.96 -1.23
C VAL A 43 -3.45 5.74 -0.55
N LEU A 44 -4.09 5.32 0.54
CA LEU A 44 -3.87 4.04 1.20
C LEU A 44 -5.24 3.60 1.72
N ASN A 45 -5.92 2.78 0.91
CA ASN A 45 -7.21 2.20 1.22
C ASN A 45 -7.02 0.74 1.66
N ASP A 46 -7.84 0.31 2.61
CA ASP A 46 -7.92 -1.05 3.14
C ASP A 46 -9.34 -1.55 2.84
N ASP A 47 -9.45 -2.30 1.75
CA ASP A 47 -10.70 -2.62 1.08
C ASP A 47 -11.08 -4.07 1.32
N ARG A 48 -12.34 -4.30 1.72
CA ARG A 48 -12.97 -5.62 1.77
C ARG A 48 -14.16 -5.66 0.81
N VAL A 49 -14.08 -6.53 -0.20
CA VAL A 49 -15.05 -6.63 -1.29
C VAL A 49 -15.79 -7.98 -1.25
N ALA A 50 -17.12 -7.92 -1.32
CA ALA A 50 -18.00 -9.09 -1.31
C ALA A 50 -17.79 -10.02 -2.54
N PRO A 51 -18.19 -11.30 -2.46
CA PRO A 51 -18.04 -12.25 -3.56
C PRO A 51 -18.71 -11.79 -4.86
N GLY A 52 -18.02 -11.95 -5.99
CA GLY A 52 -18.49 -11.57 -7.33
C GLY A 52 -18.74 -10.08 -7.56
N LYS A 53 -18.39 -9.21 -6.60
CA LYS A 53 -18.55 -7.75 -6.67
C LYS A 53 -17.20 -7.07 -6.87
N GLY A 54 -17.21 -5.76 -7.07
CA GLY A 54 -16.00 -4.97 -7.20
C GLY A 54 -16.23 -3.64 -7.88
N PHE A 55 -15.12 -2.95 -8.14
CA PHE A 55 -15.07 -1.70 -8.84
C PHE A 55 -15.18 -1.95 -10.34
N GLY A 56 -16.30 -1.50 -10.93
CA GLY A 56 -16.51 -1.54 -12.37
C GLY A 56 -15.50 -0.67 -13.12
N THR A 57 -15.55 -0.70 -14.45
CA THR A 57 -14.60 0.05 -15.29
C THR A 57 -14.61 1.55 -14.99
N HIS A 58 -13.47 2.09 -14.55
CA HIS A 58 -13.29 3.50 -14.23
C HIS A 58 -11.90 4.01 -14.68
N PRO A 59 -11.75 5.33 -14.91
CA PRO A 59 -10.50 5.88 -15.41
C PRO A 59 -9.51 6.26 -14.30
N HIS A 60 -8.23 6.09 -14.58
CA HIS A 60 -7.13 6.78 -13.90
C HIS A 60 -6.25 7.51 -14.90
N LYS A 61 -5.55 8.54 -14.40
CA LYS A 61 -4.56 9.31 -15.17
C LYS A 61 -3.48 9.81 -14.22
N ASN A 62 -2.22 9.77 -14.65
CA ASN A 62 -1.08 10.29 -13.90
C ASN A 62 -1.04 9.83 -12.43
N MET A 63 -1.16 8.53 -12.21
CA MET A 63 -1.06 7.90 -10.88
C MET A 63 -0.32 6.57 -10.99
N GLU A 64 0.55 6.29 -10.04
CA GLU A 64 1.16 4.98 -9.85
C GLU A 64 0.35 4.22 -8.80
N ILE A 65 -0.20 3.08 -9.17
CA ILE A 65 -1.13 2.31 -8.34
C ILE A 65 -0.49 0.97 -8.03
N ILE A 66 -0.53 0.56 -6.76
CA ILE A 66 -0.16 -0.77 -6.32
C ILE A 66 -1.28 -1.40 -5.50
N SER A 67 -1.64 -2.63 -5.87
CA SER A 67 -2.63 -3.45 -5.18
C SER A 67 -1.95 -4.64 -4.50
N ILE A 68 -2.19 -4.81 -3.20
CA ILE A 68 -1.60 -5.87 -2.37
C ILE A 68 -2.72 -6.69 -1.73
N PRO A 69 -3.02 -7.89 -2.25
CA PRO A 69 -4.00 -8.79 -1.63
C PRO A 69 -3.54 -9.25 -0.25
N LEU A 70 -4.42 -9.11 0.73
CA LEU A 70 -4.25 -9.60 2.09
C LEU A 70 -5.01 -10.92 2.30
N LYS A 71 -6.12 -11.10 1.57
CA LYS A 71 -6.94 -12.32 1.59
C LYS A 71 -7.71 -12.48 0.29
N GLY A 72 -7.99 -13.72 -0.11
CA GLY A 72 -8.87 -14.01 -1.24
C GLY A 72 -8.21 -13.80 -2.60
N LYS A 73 -9.01 -13.41 -3.60
CA LYS A 73 -8.58 -13.29 -5.00
C LYS A 73 -9.01 -11.94 -5.56
N LEU A 74 -8.05 -11.10 -5.96
CA LEU A 74 -8.34 -9.85 -6.65
C LEU A 74 -8.15 -10.07 -8.15
N LYS A 75 -9.21 -9.80 -8.92
CA LYS A 75 -9.22 -9.90 -10.37
C LYS A 75 -9.13 -8.51 -10.97
N HIS A 76 -8.03 -8.24 -11.67
CA HIS A 76 -7.86 -7.05 -12.49
C HIS A 76 -8.37 -7.27 -13.91
N GLY A 77 -8.93 -6.22 -14.49
CA GLY A 77 -9.22 -6.13 -15.93
C GLY A 77 -9.00 -4.71 -16.45
N ASP A 78 -8.51 -4.55 -17.68
CA ASP A 78 -8.37 -3.23 -18.30
C ASP A 78 -8.74 -3.18 -19.79
N ASN A 79 -8.80 -1.96 -20.33
CA ASN A 79 -9.08 -1.70 -21.74
C ASN A 79 -7.93 -2.10 -22.71
N HIS A 80 -6.82 -2.64 -22.18
CA HIS A 80 -5.73 -3.25 -22.95
C HIS A 80 -5.81 -4.79 -22.98
N GLN A 81 -6.96 -5.35 -22.58
CA GLN A 81 -7.23 -6.79 -22.55
C GLN A 81 -6.39 -7.57 -21.53
N ASN A 82 -5.76 -6.88 -20.58
CA ASN A 82 -5.20 -7.58 -19.43
C ASN A 82 -6.35 -8.11 -18.59
N SER A 83 -6.25 -9.37 -18.19
CA SER A 83 -7.12 -9.99 -17.19
C SER A 83 -6.25 -10.89 -16.35
N ARG A 84 -6.14 -10.59 -15.06
CA ARG A 84 -5.23 -11.27 -14.14
C ARG A 84 -5.92 -11.45 -12.80
N VAL A 85 -5.56 -12.52 -12.11
CA VAL A 85 -6.02 -12.79 -10.75
C VAL A 85 -4.78 -12.89 -9.89
N ILE A 86 -4.70 -12.03 -8.88
CA ILE A 86 -3.63 -12.00 -7.89
C ILE A 86 -4.17 -12.43 -6.53
N THR A 87 -3.30 -13.00 -5.71
CA THR A 87 -3.61 -13.58 -4.39
C THR A 87 -2.55 -13.16 -3.37
N PRO A 88 -2.74 -13.44 -2.06
CA PRO A 88 -1.72 -13.10 -1.07
C PRO A 88 -0.34 -13.64 -1.44
N GLY A 89 0.67 -12.75 -1.39
CA GLY A 89 2.03 -13.00 -1.86
C GLY A 89 2.31 -12.56 -3.30
N ASP A 90 1.27 -12.14 -4.04
CA ASP A 90 1.41 -11.40 -5.29
C ASP A 90 1.25 -9.90 -5.01
N ILE A 91 1.85 -9.06 -5.87
CA ILE A 91 1.53 -7.63 -5.95
C ILE A 91 1.26 -7.26 -7.40
N GLN A 92 0.47 -6.23 -7.61
CA GLN A 92 0.19 -5.68 -8.93
C GLN A 92 0.55 -4.20 -8.95
N THR A 93 1.28 -3.77 -9.97
CA THR A 93 1.55 -2.35 -10.23
C THR A 93 0.93 -1.89 -11.53
N MET A 94 0.48 -0.64 -11.56
CA MET A 94 -0.07 0.01 -12.73
C MET A 94 0.33 1.48 -12.76
N SER A 95 0.99 1.89 -13.83
CA SER A 95 1.24 3.30 -14.14
C SER A 95 0.13 3.79 -15.06
N ALA A 96 -0.71 4.70 -14.58
CA ALA A 96 -1.86 5.17 -15.36
C ALA A 96 -1.46 6.10 -16.52
N GLY A 97 -0.37 6.86 -16.37
CA GLY A 97 0.21 7.65 -17.45
C GLY A 97 -0.79 8.59 -18.14
N THR A 98 -0.82 8.55 -19.48
CA THR A 98 -1.77 9.33 -20.32
C THR A 98 -3.24 8.99 -20.07
N GLY A 99 -3.52 7.84 -19.47
CA GLY A 99 -4.85 7.40 -19.06
C GLY A 99 -5.06 5.90 -19.27
N ILE A 100 -5.73 5.23 -18.33
CA ILE A 100 -6.14 3.83 -18.42
C ILE A 100 -7.54 3.67 -17.85
N TYR A 101 -8.34 2.77 -18.44
CA TYR A 101 -9.61 2.33 -17.87
C TYR A 101 -9.44 0.92 -17.34
N HIS A 102 -9.79 0.72 -16.07
CA HIS A 102 -9.60 -0.56 -15.41
C HIS A 102 -10.75 -0.89 -14.46
N SER A 103 -10.82 -2.16 -14.07
CA SER A 103 -11.79 -2.71 -13.12
C SER A 103 -11.08 -3.65 -12.15
N GLU A 104 -11.48 -3.61 -10.90
CA GLU A 104 -10.95 -4.45 -9.84
C GLU A 104 -12.11 -5.22 -9.20
N MET A 105 -12.20 -6.51 -9.52
CA MET A 105 -13.29 -7.37 -9.12
C MET A 105 -12.81 -8.42 -8.14
N ASN A 106 -13.67 -8.87 -7.24
CA ASN A 106 -13.42 -10.08 -6.48
C ASN A 106 -13.46 -11.29 -7.45
N GLY A 107 -12.35 -12.04 -7.49
CA GLY A 107 -12.19 -13.22 -8.34
C GLY A 107 -12.85 -14.49 -7.79
N SER A 108 -13.58 -14.41 -6.68
CA SER A 108 -14.32 -15.52 -6.06
C SER A 108 -15.81 -15.20 -6.00
N ASP A 109 -16.64 -16.22 -6.29
CA ASP A 109 -18.10 -16.15 -6.16
C ASP A 109 -18.59 -16.52 -4.75
N THR A 110 -17.69 -17.00 -3.87
CA THR A 110 -18.04 -17.51 -2.54
C THR A 110 -17.28 -16.85 -1.39
N GLU A 111 -16.11 -16.28 -1.64
CA GLU A 111 -15.24 -15.71 -0.61
C GLU A 111 -15.01 -14.21 -0.84
N ALA A 112 -14.90 -13.44 0.24
CA ALA A 112 -14.51 -12.03 0.15
C ALA A 112 -13.02 -11.89 -0.18
N VAL A 113 -12.65 -10.79 -0.84
CA VAL A 113 -11.26 -10.36 -1.02
C VAL A 113 -10.97 -9.18 -0.09
N GLU A 114 -9.80 -9.18 0.52
CA GLU A 114 -9.27 -8.05 1.29
C GLU A 114 -7.94 -7.64 0.69
N PHE A 115 -7.73 -6.36 0.43
CA PHE A 115 -6.52 -5.85 -0.21
C PHE A 115 -6.23 -4.40 0.18
N LEU A 116 -4.96 -4.01 0.06
CA LEU A 116 -4.57 -2.61 0.12
C LEU A 116 -4.53 -2.03 -1.29
N GLN A 117 -5.15 -0.87 -1.47
CA GLN A 117 -5.05 -0.08 -2.68
C GLN A 117 -4.25 1.19 -2.38
N ILE A 118 -3.08 1.33 -3.01
CA ILE A 118 -2.10 2.34 -2.66
C ILE A 118 -1.76 3.15 -3.90
N TRP A 119 -1.86 4.47 -3.80
CA TRP A 119 -1.56 5.38 -4.91
C TRP A 119 -0.40 6.30 -4.55
N VAL A 120 0.56 6.38 -5.45
CA VAL A 120 1.74 7.25 -5.36
C VAL A 120 1.72 8.21 -6.54
N MET A 121 1.88 9.50 -6.25
CA MET A 121 2.01 10.52 -7.29
C MET A 121 3.28 10.25 -8.11
N PRO A 122 3.21 10.15 -9.45
CA PRO A 122 4.39 9.92 -10.28
C PRO A 122 5.29 11.15 -10.30
N GLU A 123 6.59 10.93 -10.49
CA GLU A 123 7.56 11.99 -10.75
C GLU A 123 7.35 12.60 -12.15
N LYS A 124 6.89 11.78 -13.11
CA LYS A 124 6.66 12.19 -14.50
C LYS A 124 5.23 11.96 -14.94
N LEU A 125 4.60 13.01 -15.46
CA LEU A 125 3.24 12.97 -16.00
C LEU A 125 3.23 12.54 -17.47
N ASN A 126 2.08 12.03 -17.91
CA ASN A 126 1.73 11.66 -19.29
C ASN A 126 2.70 10.65 -19.91
N THR A 127 3.22 9.72 -19.11
CA THR A 127 3.97 8.55 -19.58
C THR A 127 3.03 7.53 -20.24
N PRO A 128 3.55 6.59 -21.06
CA PRO A 128 2.74 5.48 -21.55
C PRO A 128 2.19 4.65 -20.38
N PRO A 129 0.92 4.21 -20.43
CA PRO A 129 0.38 3.31 -19.41
C PRO A 129 1.17 2.00 -19.35
N ALA A 130 1.31 1.45 -18.16
CA ALA A 130 2.00 0.18 -17.92
C ALA A 130 1.27 -0.62 -16.82
N TYR A 131 1.35 -1.94 -16.92
CA TYR A 131 0.74 -2.88 -15.98
C TYR A 131 1.63 -4.09 -15.80
N GLN A 132 1.85 -4.54 -14.57
CA GLN A 132 2.58 -5.77 -14.30
C GLN A 132 2.22 -6.39 -12.93
N ASP A 133 2.21 -7.72 -12.88
CA ASP A 133 2.08 -8.49 -11.65
C ASP A 133 3.43 -9.12 -11.26
N PHE A 134 3.66 -9.29 -9.96
CA PHE A 134 4.88 -9.88 -9.43
C PHE A 134 4.56 -10.85 -8.28
N ASP A 135 5.20 -12.01 -8.29
CA ASP A 135 5.22 -12.93 -7.14
C ASP A 135 6.36 -12.53 -6.20
N VAL A 136 6.02 -12.03 -5.01
CA VAL A 136 7.01 -11.59 -4.01
C VAL A 136 7.29 -12.64 -2.95
N ARG A 137 6.59 -13.79 -2.95
CA ARG A 137 6.81 -14.90 -2.00
C ARG A 137 8.28 -15.33 -1.93
N PRO A 138 9.05 -15.40 -3.04
CA PRO A 138 10.47 -15.76 -2.97
C PRO A 138 11.34 -14.78 -2.19
N LEU A 139 10.89 -13.54 -1.96
CA LEU A 139 11.60 -12.51 -1.20
C LEU A 139 11.25 -12.54 0.29
N LEU A 140 10.09 -13.09 0.66
CA LEU A 140 9.62 -13.09 2.03
C LEU A 140 10.50 -14.01 2.88
N ARG A 141 11.07 -13.43 3.94
CA ARG A 141 11.87 -14.13 4.95
C ARG A 141 11.34 -13.75 6.32
N LYS A 142 11.24 -14.75 7.19
CA LYS A 142 10.74 -14.56 8.55
C LYS A 142 11.66 -13.61 9.31
N ASN A 143 11.09 -12.63 10.02
CA ASN A 143 11.82 -11.61 10.78
C ASN A 143 12.70 -10.67 9.93
N GLU A 144 12.43 -10.55 8.63
CA GLU A 144 13.11 -9.63 7.73
C GLU A 144 12.10 -8.80 6.94
N MET A 145 12.48 -7.56 6.59
CA MET A 145 11.70 -6.71 5.70
C MET A 145 12.17 -6.96 4.26
N ALA A 146 11.29 -7.49 3.42
CA ALA A 146 11.55 -7.72 2.00
C ALA A 146 11.25 -6.46 1.19
N LEU A 147 12.21 -5.99 0.39
CA LEU A 147 12.01 -4.88 -0.54
C LEU A 147 11.25 -5.39 -1.79
N ILE A 148 10.07 -4.84 -2.04
CA ILE A 148 9.16 -5.29 -3.11
C ILE A 148 8.96 -4.25 -4.22
N VAL A 149 9.17 -2.96 -3.94
CA VAL A 149 9.17 -1.87 -4.92
C VAL A 149 10.43 -1.04 -4.74
N SER A 150 11.09 -0.68 -5.84
CA SER A 150 12.19 0.30 -5.86
C SER A 150 12.21 1.05 -7.21
N PRO A 151 12.82 2.25 -7.29
CA PRO A 151 12.90 2.99 -8.55
C PRO A 151 13.92 2.41 -9.54
N ASP A 152 14.99 1.77 -9.03
CA ASP A 152 16.20 1.49 -9.81
C ASP A 152 16.47 -0.01 -10.07
N GLY A 153 15.48 -0.87 -9.80
CA GLY A 153 15.53 -2.30 -10.14
C GLY A 153 16.10 -3.23 -9.05
N ASP A 154 16.39 -2.69 -7.86
CA ASP A 154 16.77 -3.48 -6.67
C ASP A 154 15.62 -4.35 -6.11
N ALA A 155 14.42 -4.17 -6.63
CA ALA A 155 13.21 -4.90 -6.26
C ALA A 155 12.49 -5.38 -7.54
N PRO A 156 11.62 -6.40 -7.45
CA PRO A 156 10.93 -6.93 -8.63
C PRO A 156 10.02 -5.88 -9.28
N ALA A 157 9.27 -5.11 -8.49
CA ALA A 157 8.35 -4.10 -8.99
C ALA A 157 8.99 -2.71 -8.99
N ARG A 158 8.52 -1.88 -9.93
CA ARG A 158 8.97 -0.49 -10.11
C ARG A 158 7.76 0.41 -10.30
N LEU A 159 7.83 1.60 -9.70
CA LEU A 159 6.91 2.72 -9.95
C LEU A 159 7.71 3.90 -10.50
N LEU A 160 7.05 4.80 -11.24
CA LEU A 160 7.66 6.02 -11.78
C LEU A 160 7.75 7.14 -10.73
N GLN A 161 8.34 6.82 -9.57
CA GLN A 161 8.61 7.71 -8.46
C GLN A 161 9.82 7.17 -7.67
N GLN A 162 10.55 8.05 -6.98
CA GLN A 162 11.60 7.69 -6.02
C GLN A 162 10.96 7.11 -4.75
N THR A 163 10.47 5.88 -4.82
CA THR A 163 9.71 5.23 -3.74
C THR A 163 10.14 3.79 -3.52
N TRP A 164 10.15 3.37 -2.25
CA TRP A 164 10.51 2.03 -1.81
C TRP A 164 9.42 1.45 -0.93
N PHE A 165 9.04 0.20 -1.22
CA PHE A 165 8.05 -0.51 -0.41
C PHE A 165 8.73 -1.73 0.19
N SER A 166 8.64 -1.88 1.50
CA SER A 166 9.16 -3.05 2.21
C SER A 166 8.06 -3.72 3.01
N ILE A 167 7.95 -5.04 2.92
CA ILE A 167 6.91 -5.83 3.61
C ILE A 167 7.58 -6.94 4.43
N GLY A 168 7.06 -7.22 5.63
CA GLY A 168 7.65 -8.26 6.48
C GLY A 168 6.72 -8.81 7.55
N GLU A 169 6.85 -10.11 7.80
CA GLU A 169 6.23 -10.81 8.94
C GLU A 169 7.29 -11.03 10.02
N ILE A 170 7.06 -10.40 11.17
CA ILE A 170 8.07 -10.21 12.20
C ILE A 170 7.48 -10.66 13.54
N GLU A 171 8.14 -11.63 14.19
CA GLU A 171 7.75 -12.14 15.51
C GLU A 171 7.88 -11.06 16.59
N ALA A 172 7.15 -11.23 17.69
CA ALA A 172 7.23 -10.36 18.86
C ALA A 172 8.66 -10.28 19.45
N GLY A 173 8.99 -9.10 20.01
CA GLY A 173 10.25 -8.84 20.70
C GLY A 173 11.45 -8.60 19.76
N LYS A 174 11.20 -8.42 18.46
CA LYS A 174 12.24 -8.08 17.48
C LYS A 174 12.34 -6.56 17.30
N LYS A 175 13.53 -6.13 16.89
CA LYS A 175 13.83 -4.75 16.52
C LYS A 175 14.25 -4.71 15.07
N ILE A 176 13.76 -3.71 14.35
CA ILE A 176 14.08 -3.45 12.94
C ILE A 176 14.62 -2.04 12.87
N ASP A 177 15.86 -1.92 12.42
CA ASP A 177 16.47 -0.65 12.07
C ASP A 177 16.17 -0.37 10.60
N TYR A 178 15.33 0.63 10.33
CA TYR A 178 15.05 1.08 8.98
C TYR A 178 15.90 2.30 8.65
N HIS A 179 16.65 2.21 7.56
CA HIS A 179 17.43 3.31 7.01
C HIS A 179 16.74 3.81 5.74
N MET A 180 16.47 5.12 5.67
CA MET A 180 15.89 5.72 4.47
C MET A 180 16.85 5.55 3.29
N HIS A 181 16.30 5.30 2.12
CA HIS A 181 17.07 5.16 0.89
C HIS A 181 17.54 6.54 0.37
N GLN A 182 16.80 7.61 0.68
CA GLN A 182 17.18 8.99 0.33
C GLN A 182 17.02 9.98 1.49
N SER A 183 17.81 11.07 1.45
CA SER A 183 17.87 12.07 2.53
C SER A 183 16.64 12.97 2.67
N HIS A 184 15.79 13.03 1.65
CA HIS A 184 14.58 13.85 1.61
C HIS A 184 13.28 13.02 1.55
N SER A 185 13.39 11.74 1.93
CA SER A 185 12.25 10.84 2.05
C SER A 185 11.58 10.91 3.41
N GLY A 186 10.37 10.37 3.47
CA GLY A 186 9.71 9.94 4.68
C GLY A 186 9.18 8.52 4.48
N ALA A 187 9.12 7.75 5.56
CA ALA A 187 8.54 6.41 5.55
C ALA A 187 7.18 6.44 6.24
N TYR A 188 6.16 5.94 5.53
CA TYR A 188 4.86 5.66 6.11
C TYR A 188 4.81 4.19 6.54
N ILE A 189 4.66 3.98 7.84
CA ILE A 189 4.56 2.67 8.48
C ILE A 189 3.08 2.32 8.57
N PHE A 190 2.68 1.18 8.04
CA PHE A 190 1.33 0.66 8.16
C PHE A 190 1.35 -0.73 8.80
N VAL A 191 0.72 -0.85 9.97
CA VAL A 191 0.62 -2.12 10.68
C VAL A 191 -0.54 -2.89 10.08
N MET A 192 -0.28 -3.85 9.20
CA MET A 192 -1.36 -4.68 8.67
C MET A 192 -1.93 -5.53 9.80
N GLU A 193 -1.09 -6.33 10.45
CA GLU A 193 -1.48 -7.14 11.61
C GLU A 193 -0.49 -6.95 12.75
N GLY A 194 -0.93 -7.18 13.99
CA GLY A 194 -0.06 -7.13 15.17
C GLY A 194 -0.03 -5.78 15.89
N GLU A 195 1.10 -5.49 16.52
CA GLU A 195 1.32 -4.32 17.37
C GLU A 195 2.82 -4.01 17.46
N VAL A 196 3.17 -2.76 17.21
CA VAL A 196 4.56 -2.30 17.13
C VAL A 196 4.74 -1.01 17.92
N LYS A 197 5.99 -0.67 18.24
CA LYS A 197 6.38 0.55 18.91
C LYS A 197 7.47 1.25 18.10
N VAL A 198 7.23 2.51 17.75
CA VAL A 198 8.16 3.36 17.01
C VAL A 198 8.27 4.68 17.75
N ASP A 199 9.48 5.10 18.14
CA ASP A 199 9.71 6.37 18.85
C ASP A 199 8.75 6.55 20.05
N GLY A 200 8.66 5.53 20.90
CA GLY A 200 7.78 5.49 22.07
C GLY A 200 6.27 5.45 21.77
N THR A 201 5.87 5.41 20.50
CA THR A 201 4.47 5.41 20.06
C THR A 201 4.04 4.00 19.72
N ILE A 202 2.97 3.51 20.36
CA ILE A 202 2.40 2.19 20.04
C ILE A 202 1.41 2.32 18.89
N LEU A 203 1.58 1.47 17.88
CA LEU A 203 0.69 1.32 16.74
C LEU A 203 0.11 -0.09 16.78
N SER A 204 -1.21 -0.20 16.75
CA SER A 204 -1.93 -1.47 16.70
C SER A 204 -2.35 -1.79 15.27
N ARG A 205 -2.98 -2.94 15.07
CA ARG A 205 -3.59 -3.36 13.80
C ARG A 205 -4.31 -2.20 13.08
N ARG A 206 -3.90 -1.98 11.83
CA ARG A 206 -4.37 -0.94 10.88
C ARG A 206 -4.08 0.51 11.27
N ASP A 207 -3.25 0.76 12.28
CA ASP A 207 -2.69 2.08 12.52
C ASP A 207 -1.58 2.39 11.49
N GLY A 208 -1.50 3.67 11.12
CA GLY A 208 -0.47 4.24 10.28
C GLY A 208 0.40 5.26 11.04
N MET A 209 1.65 5.40 10.64
CA MET A 209 2.56 6.44 11.14
C MET A 209 3.53 6.89 10.05
N GLY A 210 3.49 8.17 9.69
CA GLY A 210 4.51 8.77 8.85
C GLY A 210 5.69 9.26 9.70
N VAL A 211 6.91 8.91 9.32
CA VAL A 211 8.17 9.33 9.95
C VAL A 211 9.05 10.03 8.91
N TYR A 212 9.51 11.24 9.19
CA TYR A 212 10.26 12.07 8.24
C TYR A 212 11.23 13.02 8.95
N GLU A 213 12.07 13.74 8.20
CA GLU A 213 13.19 14.53 8.74
C GLU A 213 14.11 13.71 9.66
N THR A 214 14.48 12.52 9.18
CA THR A 214 15.43 11.59 9.79
C THR A 214 16.02 10.68 8.73
N GLY A 215 17.25 10.18 8.93
CA GLY A 215 17.86 9.19 8.04
C GLY A 215 17.52 7.74 8.41
N SER A 216 17.01 7.50 9.62
CA SER A 216 16.61 6.18 10.09
C SER A 216 15.64 6.25 11.26
N PHE A 217 15.01 5.12 11.59
CA PHE A 217 14.24 4.90 12.81
C PHE A 217 14.30 3.41 13.21
N GLU A 218 14.10 3.14 14.50
CA GLU A 218 13.95 1.77 15.02
C GLU A 218 12.45 1.48 15.25
N LEU A 219 12.02 0.28 14.87
CA LEU A 219 10.71 -0.28 15.20
C LEU A 219 10.89 -1.52 16.07
N GLU A 220 10.12 -1.64 17.14
CA GLU A 220 10.05 -2.83 18.00
C GLU A 220 8.69 -3.50 17.83
N THR A 221 8.64 -4.81 17.58
CA THR A 221 7.41 -5.59 17.56
C THR A 221 6.99 -5.98 18.98
N LEU A 222 5.79 -5.59 19.40
CA LEU A 222 5.21 -5.99 20.69
C LEU A 222 4.41 -7.28 20.59
N LYS A 223 3.90 -7.58 19.40
CA LYS A 223 3.23 -8.83 19.00
C LYS A 223 3.80 -9.29 17.66
N ASP A 224 3.55 -10.54 17.29
CA ASP A 224 3.76 -11.00 15.91
C ASP A 224 3.01 -10.05 14.97
N SER A 225 3.73 -9.46 14.02
CA SER A 225 3.26 -8.32 13.23
C SER A 225 3.56 -8.51 11.75
N HIS A 226 2.60 -8.11 10.92
CA HIS A 226 2.78 -7.99 9.48
C HIS A 226 2.77 -6.51 9.13
N ILE A 227 3.87 -6.01 8.59
CA ILE A 227 4.16 -4.59 8.50
C ILE A 227 4.48 -4.22 7.05
N LEU A 228 3.96 -3.07 6.61
CA LEU A 228 4.31 -2.45 5.34
C LEU A 228 4.97 -1.09 5.62
N PHE A 229 6.15 -0.87 5.05
CA PHE A 229 6.80 0.43 4.97
C PHE A 229 6.68 0.98 3.55
N ILE A 230 6.29 2.24 3.44
CA ILE A 230 6.17 2.98 2.19
C ILE A 230 7.04 4.23 2.29
N GLU A 231 8.26 4.17 1.75
CA GLU A 231 9.15 5.32 1.64
C GLU A 231 8.82 6.12 0.40
N VAL A 232 8.57 7.41 0.57
CA VAL A 232 8.23 8.35 -0.51
C VAL A 232 8.97 9.68 -0.32
N PRO A 233 9.17 10.46 -1.40
CA PRO A 233 9.70 11.82 -1.28
C PRO A 233 8.69 12.71 -0.54
N MET A 234 9.20 13.61 0.31
CA MET A 234 8.40 14.52 1.15
C MET A 234 8.17 15.89 0.54
#